data_AF-A0A366K4E9-F1
#
_entry.id   AF-A0A366K4E9-F1
#
_cell.length_a   1.000
_cell.length_b   1.000
_cell.length_c   1.000
_cell.angle_alpha   90.00
_cell.angle_beta   90.00
_cell.angle_gamma   90.00
#
_symmetry.space_group_name_H-M   'P 1'
#
loop_
_entity.id
_entity.type
_entity.pdbx_description
1 polymer ?
#
loop_
_entity_poly.entity_id
_entity_poly.type
_entity_poly.pdbx_seq_one_letter_code
_entity_poly.pdbx_strand_id
1 'polypeptide(L)'
;MKNLTIFTVSATRPNLLVNSADDRIEPQAGWSISAENPEDIIHGFSQLKIKKEYKLRGYQYFSGGNGNGIVWAIPASEELPHPDICDRLDEMFLSPPKPEIALDDFMGAIDGDKSPLSYLQAAIAWHELHEFGAMWHGCSWGQDRILPFTDNYKEEMLSEFDDPDEDSSIADYLNFIHPWDELKEIPDILNPHFFYQNGKPTVVFYTINDIGYYKLSRYTHTFEKETYIQKVEREEIGAGDGGIIF
;
A
#
# COMPACT_ATOMS: atom_id res chain seq x y z
N MET A 1 15.24 -5.42 18.80
CA MET A 1 13.87 -5.76 18.32
C MET A 1 13.60 -7.23 18.62
N LYS A 2 12.39 -7.59 19.09
CA LYS A 2 12.04 -9.00 19.35
C LYS A 2 11.42 -9.60 18.08
N ASN A 3 11.86 -10.80 17.69
CA ASN A 3 11.37 -11.55 16.53
C ASN A 3 11.46 -10.76 15.21
N LEU A 4 12.61 -10.13 14.95
CA LEU A 4 12.88 -9.44 13.70
C LEU A 4 12.87 -10.43 12.53
N THR A 5 12.08 -10.13 11.51
CA THR A 5 12.08 -10.82 10.22
C THR A 5 12.33 -9.77 9.13
N ILE A 6 13.37 -9.95 8.33
CA ILE A 6 13.70 -9.06 7.20
C ILE A 6 13.27 -9.77 5.92
N PHE A 7 12.61 -9.05 5.02
CA PHE A 7 12.10 -9.57 3.76
C PHE A 7 12.85 -8.98 2.58
N THR A 8 12.82 -9.69 1.45
CA THR A 8 13.15 -9.10 0.15
C THR A 8 11.97 -8.24 -0.33
N VAL A 9 12.23 -7.28 -1.22
CA VAL A 9 11.14 -6.50 -1.85
C VAL A 9 10.20 -7.38 -2.67
N SER A 10 10.66 -8.51 -3.20
CA SER A 10 9.77 -9.45 -3.89
C SER A 10 8.65 -9.98 -2.99
N ALA A 11 8.84 -10.02 -1.66
CA ALA A 11 7.79 -10.44 -0.72
C ALA A 11 6.66 -9.42 -0.55
N THR A 12 6.81 -8.20 -1.05
CA THR A 12 5.77 -7.16 -1.02
C THR A 12 4.82 -7.23 -2.21
N ARG A 13 5.00 -8.18 -3.14
CA ARG A 13 4.15 -8.33 -4.32
C ARG A 13 3.10 -9.41 -4.13
N PRO A 14 1.94 -9.32 -4.80
CA PRO A 14 1.03 -10.44 -4.95
C PRO A 14 1.78 -11.67 -5.44
N ASN A 15 1.53 -12.82 -4.83
CA ASN A 15 2.22 -14.08 -5.12
C ASN A 15 1.27 -15.18 -5.64
N LEU A 16 0.01 -14.83 -5.87
CA LEU A 16 -0.98 -15.65 -6.54
C LEU A 16 -1.46 -14.95 -7.81
N LEU A 17 -1.70 -15.75 -8.86
CA LEU A 17 -2.30 -15.27 -10.09
C LEU A 17 -3.80 -15.10 -9.87
N VAL A 18 -4.30 -13.88 -10.08
CA VAL A 18 -5.73 -13.57 -10.13
C VAL A 18 -6.05 -13.18 -11.56
N ASN A 19 -7.05 -13.83 -12.15
CA ASN A 19 -7.48 -13.50 -13.50
C ASN A 19 -8.21 -12.16 -13.46
N SER A 20 -7.53 -11.07 -13.83
CA SER A 20 -8.22 -9.82 -14.15
C SER A 20 -8.72 -9.91 -15.61
N ALA A 21 -10.03 -9.79 -15.80
CA ALA A 21 -10.57 -9.47 -17.11
C ALA A 21 -10.29 -7.98 -17.36
N ASP A 22 -9.43 -7.67 -18.32
CA ASP A 22 -9.20 -6.28 -18.76
C ASP A 22 -10.30 -5.84 -19.72
N ASP A 23 -11.54 -5.86 -19.24
CA ASP A 23 -12.71 -5.32 -19.93
C ASP A 23 -12.97 -3.89 -19.45
N ARG A 24 -11.92 -3.05 -19.43
CA ARG A 24 -12.00 -1.66 -18.96
C ARG A 24 -12.99 -0.84 -19.80
N ILE A 25 -14.22 -0.77 -19.32
CA ILE A 25 -15.25 0.15 -19.77
C ILE A 25 -15.06 1.45 -18.98
N GLU A 26 -15.10 2.59 -19.68
CA GLU A 26 -15.04 3.90 -19.03
C GLU A 26 -16.15 4.02 -17.97
N PRO A 27 -15.83 4.34 -16.70
CA PRO A 27 -16.83 4.37 -15.64
C PRO A 27 -17.88 5.46 -15.87
N GLN A 28 -19.04 5.31 -15.25
CA GLN A 28 -20.05 6.36 -15.24
C GLN A 28 -19.51 7.61 -14.51
N ALA A 29 -19.78 8.80 -15.06
CA ALA A 29 -19.42 10.04 -14.40
C ALA A 29 -20.12 10.19 -13.04
N GLY A 30 -19.37 10.69 -12.05
CA GLY A 30 -19.80 10.76 -10.65
C GLY A 30 -19.49 9.47 -9.89
N TRP A 31 -20.15 9.28 -8.74
CA TRP A 31 -20.02 8.07 -7.93
C TRP A 31 -20.94 6.97 -8.48
N SER A 32 -20.40 5.77 -8.68
CA SER A 32 -21.12 4.54 -9.05
C SER A 32 -20.59 3.35 -8.25
N ILE A 33 -21.33 2.24 -8.23
CA ILE A 33 -20.77 0.95 -7.77
C ILE A 33 -19.64 0.58 -8.74
N SER A 34 -18.49 0.15 -8.21
CA SER A 34 -17.37 -0.29 -9.04
C SER A 34 -17.72 -1.58 -9.77
N ALA A 35 -17.34 -1.68 -11.05
CA ALA A 35 -17.41 -2.91 -11.81
C ALA A 35 -16.30 -3.90 -11.41
N GLU A 36 -15.20 -3.39 -10.86
CA GLU A 36 -14.08 -4.20 -10.38
C GLU A 36 -14.34 -4.72 -8.96
N ASN A 37 -13.77 -5.88 -8.66
CA ASN A 37 -13.93 -6.51 -7.36
C ASN A 37 -12.67 -6.26 -6.48
N PRO A 38 -12.75 -5.45 -5.41
CA PRO A 38 -11.58 -5.19 -4.55
C PRO A 38 -11.07 -6.46 -3.82
N GLU A 39 -11.86 -7.54 -3.78
CA GLU A 39 -11.40 -8.82 -3.23
C GLU A 39 -10.25 -9.43 -4.03
N ASP A 40 -10.13 -9.10 -5.31
CA ASP A 40 -9.07 -9.62 -6.19
C ASP A 40 -7.68 -9.20 -5.70
N ILE A 41 -7.57 -8.03 -5.06
CA ILE A 41 -6.34 -7.57 -4.39
C ILE A 41 -5.96 -8.53 -3.26
N ILE A 42 -6.93 -8.92 -2.43
CA ILE A 42 -6.70 -9.85 -1.31
C ILE A 42 -6.36 -11.25 -1.82
N HIS A 43 -7.06 -11.71 -2.85
CA HIS A 43 -6.83 -13.01 -3.47
C HIS A 43 -5.44 -13.15 -4.11
N GLY A 44 -4.77 -12.03 -4.42
CA GLY A 44 -3.38 -12.00 -4.86
C GLY A 44 -2.36 -12.41 -3.79
N PHE A 45 -2.74 -12.45 -2.50
CA PHE A 45 -1.83 -12.72 -1.40
C PHE A 45 -2.14 -14.07 -0.73
N SER A 46 -1.17 -14.99 -0.76
CA SER A 46 -1.36 -16.37 -0.30
C SER A 46 -1.67 -16.54 1.18
N GLN A 47 -1.31 -15.58 2.03
CA GLN A 47 -1.57 -15.67 3.48
C GLN A 47 -2.78 -14.86 3.93
N LEU A 48 -3.46 -14.18 3.01
CA LEU A 48 -4.65 -13.40 3.30
C LEU A 48 -5.89 -14.07 2.76
N LYS A 49 -7.01 -13.78 3.42
CA LYS A 49 -8.35 -14.18 3.01
C LYS A 49 -9.35 -13.19 3.59
N ILE A 50 -10.53 -13.17 3.01
CA ILE A 50 -11.66 -12.42 3.55
C ILE A 50 -12.43 -13.34 4.51
N LYS A 51 -12.83 -12.80 5.65
CA LYS A 51 -13.69 -13.49 6.63
C LYS A 51 -15.03 -13.83 5.98
N LYS A 52 -15.54 -15.04 6.22
CA LYS A 52 -16.73 -15.58 5.53
C LYS A 52 -18.01 -14.78 5.79
N GLU A 53 -18.02 -14.04 6.89
CA GLU A 53 -19.12 -13.17 7.31
C GLU A 53 -19.19 -11.87 6.51
N TYR A 54 -18.14 -11.56 5.75
CA TYR A 54 -17.99 -10.29 5.02
C TYR A 54 -17.63 -10.52 3.55
N LYS A 55 -17.78 -9.46 2.78
CA LYS A 55 -17.28 -9.31 1.41
C LYS A 55 -16.81 -7.88 1.19
N LEU A 56 -15.86 -7.66 0.29
CA LEU A 56 -15.37 -6.31 -0.03
C LEU A 56 -16.06 -5.79 -1.29
N ARG A 57 -16.56 -4.56 -1.24
CA ARG A 57 -17.16 -3.90 -2.41
C ARG A 57 -16.67 -2.46 -2.49
N GLY A 58 -16.56 -1.94 -3.70
CA GLY A 58 -16.06 -0.60 -3.92
C GLY A 58 -17.09 0.30 -4.58
N TYR A 59 -17.08 1.59 -4.23
CA TYR A 59 -17.58 2.63 -5.11
C TYR A 59 -16.44 3.24 -5.90
N GLN A 60 -16.76 3.71 -7.11
CA GLN A 60 -15.85 4.38 -8.02
C GLN A 60 -16.40 5.77 -8.32
N TYR A 61 -15.59 6.80 -8.17
CA TYR A 61 -15.81 8.13 -8.71
C TYR A 61 -15.09 8.26 -10.04
N PHE A 62 -15.74 8.87 -11.03
CA PHE A 62 -15.09 9.22 -12.29
C PHE A 62 -15.49 10.61 -12.79
N SER A 63 -14.51 11.39 -13.24
CA SER A 63 -14.76 12.69 -13.88
C SER A 63 -13.58 13.14 -14.74
N GLY A 64 -13.82 13.34 -16.03
CA GLY A 64 -12.84 13.92 -16.95
C GLY A 64 -11.50 13.16 -17.00
N GLY A 65 -11.55 11.82 -17.00
CA GLY A 65 -10.36 10.96 -17.00
C GLY A 65 -9.74 10.70 -15.62
N ASN A 66 -10.19 11.39 -14.58
CA ASN A 66 -9.77 11.17 -13.20
C ASN A 66 -10.69 10.18 -12.50
N GLY A 67 -10.10 9.37 -11.63
CA GLY A 67 -10.80 8.34 -10.88
C GLY A 67 -10.31 8.28 -9.45
N ASN A 68 -11.22 8.00 -8.51
CA ASN A 68 -10.92 7.65 -7.13
C ASN A 68 -11.91 6.56 -6.72
N GLY A 69 -11.51 5.58 -5.92
CA GLY A 69 -12.44 4.64 -5.34
C GLY A 69 -12.41 4.65 -3.82
N ILE A 70 -13.37 3.94 -3.25
CA ILE A 70 -13.41 3.65 -1.82
C ILE A 70 -13.92 2.23 -1.63
N VAL A 71 -13.22 1.46 -0.79
CA VAL A 71 -13.57 0.07 -0.47
C VAL A 71 -14.29 0.04 0.87
N TRP A 72 -15.36 -0.76 0.91
CA TRP A 72 -16.13 -1.07 2.11
C TRP A 72 -16.15 -2.58 2.34
N ALA A 73 -16.09 -2.98 3.61
CA ALA A 73 -16.44 -4.33 4.02
C ALA A 73 -17.90 -4.35 4.48
N ILE A 74 -18.74 -5.16 3.83
CA ILE A 74 -20.16 -5.32 4.16
C ILE A 74 -20.46 -6.78 4.51
N PRO A 75 -21.55 -7.09 5.25
CA PRO A 75 -21.97 -8.46 5.50
C PRO A 75 -22.11 -9.26 4.21
N ALA A 76 -21.66 -10.51 4.21
CA ALA A 76 -21.65 -11.35 3.01
C ALA A 76 -23.06 -11.59 2.40
N SER A 77 -24.11 -11.46 3.22
CA SER A 77 -25.51 -11.62 2.81
C SER A 77 -26.14 -10.38 2.19
N GLU A 78 -25.50 -9.22 2.30
CA GLU A 78 -26.03 -7.93 1.83
C GLU A 78 -25.40 -7.52 0.49
N GLU A 79 -25.98 -6.57 -0.23
CA GLU A 79 -25.35 -5.95 -1.40
C GLU A 79 -25.01 -4.49 -1.16
N LEU A 80 -24.02 -3.99 -1.90
CA LEU A 80 -23.63 -2.59 -1.80
C LEU A 80 -24.79 -1.71 -2.33
N PRO A 81 -25.37 -0.81 -1.51
CA PRO A 81 -26.49 0.03 -1.94
C PRO A 81 -26.07 1.01 -3.06
N HIS A 82 -27.05 1.59 -3.76
CA HIS A 82 -26.76 2.64 -4.72
C HIS A 82 -26.12 3.86 -4.01
N PRO A 83 -25.12 4.56 -4.58
CA PRO A 83 -24.45 5.66 -3.89
C PRO A 83 -25.38 6.82 -3.49
N ASP A 84 -26.44 7.08 -4.27
CA ASP A 84 -27.41 8.17 -4.00
C ASP A 84 -28.28 7.96 -2.75
N ILE A 85 -28.35 6.74 -2.22
CA ILE A 85 -29.10 6.44 -0.99
C ILE A 85 -28.19 6.35 0.25
N CYS A 86 -26.89 6.55 0.07
CA CYS A 86 -25.91 6.52 1.16
C CYS A 86 -25.66 7.92 1.70
N ASP A 87 -25.33 7.99 2.99
CA ASP A 87 -24.77 9.20 3.57
C ASP A 87 -23.42 9.54 2.93
N ARG A 88 -23.06 10.83 2.95
CA ARG A 88 -21.82 11.35 2.38
C ARG A 88 -20.83 11.67 3.50
N LEU A 89 -19.59 11.27 3.30
CA LEU A 89 -18.49 11.62 4.20
C LEU A 89 -17.88 12.95 3.78
N ASP A 90 -18.56 14.05 4.11
CA ASP A 90 -18.22 15.41 3.63
C ASP A 90 -16.80 15.86 4.03
N GLU A 91 -16.24 15.30 5.11
CA GLU A 91 -14.87 15.60 5.57
C GLU A 91 -13.79 14.89 4.75
N MET A 92 -14.17 13.91 3.91
CA MET A 92 -13.27 13.19 3.03
C MET A 92 -13.29 13.77 1.61
N PHE A 93 -12.15 13.65 0.92
CA PHE A 93 -12.01 14.09 -0.46
C PHE A 93 -13.09 13.47 -1.37
N LEU A 94 -13.76 14.28 -2.18
CA LEU A 94 -14.88 13.91 -3.06
C LEU A 94 -16.14 13.38 -2.36
N SER A 95 -16.22 13.50 -1.03
CA SER A 95 -17.39 13.17 -0.20
C SER A 95 -17.97 11.79 -0.55
N PRO A 96 -17.19 10.70 -0.36
CA PRO A 96 -17.57 9.37 -0.78
C PRO A 96 -18.85 8.89 -0.09
N PRO A 97 -19.63 8.03 -0.76
CA PRO A 97 -20.79 7.36 -0.17
C PRO A 97 -20.35 6.35 0.92
N LYS A 98 -21.01 6.40 2.10
CA LYS A 98 -20.85 5.43 3.19
C LYS A 98 -22.13 4.60 3.36
N PRO A 99 -22.09 3.28 3.09
CA PRO A 99 -23.19 2.38 3.44
C PRO A 99 -23.32 2.24 4.96
N GLU A 100 -24.54 2.30 5.50
CA GLU A 100 -24.79 2.09 6.94
C GLU A 100 -24.40 0.67 7.40
N ILE A 101 -24.51 -0.31 6.49
CA ILE A 101 -24.17 -1.71 6.75
C ILE A 101 -22.66 -2.00 6.79
N ALA A 102 -21.81 -1.06 6.37
CA ALA A 102 -20.38 -1.29 6.26
C ALA A 102 -19.67 -1.24 7.62
N LEU A 103 -18.58 -2.00 7.75
CA LEU A 103 -17.63 -1.79 8.84
C LEU A 103 -17.00 -0.41 8.72
N ASP A 104 -16.66 0.20 9.86
CA ASP A 104 -15.91 1.45 9.90
C ASP A 104 -14.48 1.31 9.34
N ASP A 105 -13.89 0.13 9.46
CA ASP A 105 -12.59 -0.23 8.89
C ASP A 105 -12.70 -1.57 8.14
N PHE A 106 -12.45 -1.55 6.83
CA PHE A 106 -12.51 -2.74 5.99
C PHE A 106 -11.45 -3.79 6.36
N MET A 107 -10.34 -3.40 6.99
CA MET A 107 -9.31 -4.34 7.46
C MET A 107 -9.86 -5.27 8.55
N GLY A 108 -10.96 -4.89 9.21
CA GLY A 108 -11.70 -5.75 10.12
C GLY A 108 -12.26 -7.01 9.44
N ALA A 109 -12.47 -7.01 8.13
CA ALA A 109 -12.92 -8.15 7.35
C ALA A 109 -11.78 -9.04 6.81
N ILE A 110 -10.52 -8.64 7.00
CA ILE A 110 -9.36 -9.40 6.54
C ILE A 110 -8.91 -10.38 7.63
N ASP A 111 -8.52 -11.57 7.21
CA ASP A 111 -7.96 -12.64 8.06
C ASP A 111 -6.77 -13.32 7.37
N GLY A 112 -6.04 -14.15 8.11
CA GLY A 112 -4.76 -14.71 7.71
C GLY A 112 -4.11 -15.51 8.83
N ASP A 113 -2.92 -16.04 8.58
CA ASP A 113 -2.25 -16.99 9.48
C ASP A 113 -1.47 -16.34 10.65
N LYS A 114 -1.47 -15.00 10.73
CA LYS A 114 -0.73 -14.20 11.73
C LYS A 114 0.79 -14.41 11.70
N SER A 115 1.32 -14.96 10.61
CA SER A 115 2.76 -15.01 10.36
C SER A 115 3.32 -13.60 10.04
N PRO A 116 4.63 -13.37 10.23
CA PRO A 116 5.28 -12.14 9.77
C PRO A 116 4.97 -11.79 8.31
N LEU A 117 4.92 -12.80 7.43
CA LEU A 117 4.60 -12.61 6.02
C LEU A 117 3.16 -12.13 5.83
N SER A 118 2.19 -12.69 6.55
CA SER A 118 0.80 -12.22 6.45
C SER A 118 0.63 -10.77 6.88
N TYR A 119 1.38 -10.28 7.87
CA TYR A 119 1.35 -8.87 8.26
C TYR A 119 2.00 -7.98 7.20
N LEU A 120 3.09 -8.41 6.58
CA LEU A 120 3.67 -7.70 5.44
C LEU A 120 2.66 -7.60 4.29
N GLN A 121 2.04 -8.73 3.91
CA GLN A 121 1.03 -8.76 2.85
C GLN A 121 -0.16 -7.88 3.19
N ALA A 122 -0.65 -7.88 4.44
CA ALA A 122 -1.74 -7.02 4.88
C ALA A 122 -1.39 -5.52 4.81
N ALA A 123 -0.13 -5.16 5.12
CA ALA A 123 0.34 -3.78 5.00
C ALA A 123 0.36 -3.29 3.55
N ILE A 124 0.73 -4.15 2.60
CA ILE A 124 0.67 -3.82 1.17
C ILE A 124 -0.77 -3.77 0.69
N ALA A 125 -1.57 -4.80 0.97
CA ALA A 125 -2.97 -4.87 0.58
C ALA A 125 -3.77 -3.66 1.07
N TRP A 126 -3.45 -3.12 2.25
CA TRP A 126 -4.05 -1.89 2.75
C TRP A 126 -3.85 -0.71 1.80
N HIS A 127 -2.64 -0.51 1.28
CA HIS A 127 -2.35 0.57 0.35
C HIS A 127 -3.04 0.35 -1.00
N GLU A 128 -2.97 -0.86 -1.53
CA GLU A 128 -3.65 -1.24 -2.78
C GLU A 128 -5.18 -1.02 -2.68
N LEU A 129 -5.79 -1.34 -1.54
CA LEU A 129 -7.22 -1.12 -1.29
C LEU A 129 -7.58 0.36 -1.09
N HIS A 130 -6.68 1.17 -0.53
CA HIS A 130 -6.88 2.63 -0.41
C HIS A 130 -6.74 3.35 -1.76
N GLU A 131 -5.99 2.77 -2.69
CA GLU A 131 -5.83 3.29 -4.05
C GLU A 131 -6.76 2.59 -5.06
N PHE A 132 -7.61 1.68 -4.62
CA PHE A 132 -8.59 1.02 -5.48
C PHE A 132 -9.40 2.06 -6.26
N GLY A 133 -9.46 1.91 -7.58
CA GLY A 133 -10.19 2.83 -8.46
C GLY A 133 -9.49 4.16 -8.73
N ALA A 134 -8.28 4.39 -8.24
CA ALA A 134 -7.54 5.60 -8.56
C ALA A 134 -7.16 5.64 -10.06
N MET A 135 -7.33 6.81 -10.68
CA MET A 135 -6.85 7.08 -12.04
C MET A 135 -6.26 8.48 -12.11
N TRP A 136 -5.16 8.63 -12.87
CA TRP A 136 -4.46 9.91 -13.06
C TRP A 136 -4.10 10.56 -11.72
N HIS A 137 -4.64 11.74 -11.42
CA HIS A 137 -4.33 12.49 -10.20
C HIS A 137 -4.85 11.84 -8.92
N GLY A 138 -5.68 10.80 -9.03
CA GLY A 138 -6.07 9.97 -7.88
C GLY A 138 -4.96 9.04 -7.41
N CYS A 139 -3.93 8.79 -8.23
CA CYS A 139 -2.86 7.85 -7.90
C CYS A 139 -1.76 8.53 -7.07
N SER A 140 -1.34 7.86 -6.01
CA SER A 140 -0.17 8.16 -5.18
C SER A 140 0.66 6.90 -4.92
N TRP A 141 0.05 5.87 -4.32
CA TRP A 141 0.73 4.62 -3.94
C TRP A 141 1.27 3.85 -5.15
N GLY A 142 0.60 3.90 -6.30
CA GLY A 142 1.03 3.23 -7.51
C GLY A 142 2.32 3.81 -8.10
N GLN A 143 2.75 4.98 -7.62
CA GLN A 143 4.07 5.57 -7.89
C GLN A 143 5.08 5.33 -6.75
N ASP A 144 4.65 4.84 -5.58
CA ASP A 144 5.55 4.47 -4.49
C ASP A 144 6.33 3.20 -4.88
N ARG A 145 7.64 3.34 -5.04
CA ARG A 145 8.55 2.21 -5.23
C ARG A 145 9.16 1.81 -3.89
N ILE A 146 8.78 0.64 -3.39
CA ILE A 146 9.41 0.07 -2.18
C ILE A 146 10.89 -0.22 -2.45
N LEU A 147 11.75 0.25 -1.54
CA LEU A 147 13.19 0.19 -1.72
C LEU A 147 13.78 -1.17 -1.33
N PRO A 148 14.65 -1.74 -2.18
CA PRO A 148 15.47 -2.89 -1.86
C PRO A 148 16.82 -2.46 -1.28
N PHE A 149 17.39 -3.30 -0.42
CA PHE A 149 18.82 -3.28 -0.11
C PHE A 149 19.34 -4.72 -0.07
N THR A 150 19.36 -5.36 -1.24
CA THR A 150 19.76 -6.76 -1.42
C THR A 150 21.03 -6.86 -2.26
N ASP A 151 21.70 -8.01 -2.22
CA ASP A 151 22.95 -8.28 -2.94
C ASP A 151 22.88 -7.89 -4.43
N ASN A 152 21.79 -8.21 -5.13
CA ASN A 152 21.64 -7.82 -6.55
C ASN A 152 21.69 -6.30 -6.79
N TYR A 153 21.08 -5.49 -5.91
CA TYR A 153 21.10 -4.03 -6.04
C TYR A 153 22.44 -3.45 -5.59
N LYS A 154 23.11 -4.13 -4.64
CA LYS A 154 24.49 -3.80 -4.29
C LYS A 154 25.43 -4.07 -5.47
N GLU A 155 25.27 -5.19 -6.19
CA GLU A 155 26.08 -5.50 -7.38
C GLU A 155 25.87 -4.48 -8.50
N GLU A 156 24.63 -4.07 -8.78
CA GLU A 156 24.33 -3.02 -9.77
C GLU A 156 24.99 -1.69 -9.36
N MET A 157 24.83 -1.29 -8.10
CA MET A 157 25.44 -0.10 -7.55
C MET A 157 26.99 -0.14 -7.61
N LEU A 158 27.59 -1.24 -7.15
CA LEU A 158 29.04 -1.45 -7.14
C LEU A 158 29.64 -1.52 -8.55
N SER A 159 28.85 -1.91 -9.56
CA SER A 159 29.30 -1.89 -10.96
C SER A 159 29.57 -0.49 -11.51
N GLU A 160 29.05 0.55 -10.85
CA GLU A 160 29.32 1.95 -11.18
C GLU A 160 30.50 2.55 -10.38
N PHE A 161 31.06 1.81 -9.41
CA PHE A 161 32.20 2.22 -8.60
C PHE A 161 33.49 1.53 -9.04
N ASP A 162 34.62 2.24 -8.93
CA ASP A 162 35.94 1.74 -9.35
C ASP A 162 36.50 0.62 -8.44
N ASP A 163 35.97 0.47 -7.22
CA ASP A 163 36.37 -0.55 -6.24
C ASP A 163 35.16 -1.39 -5.76
N PRO A 164 34.90 -2.55 -6.38
CA PRO A 164 33.77 -3.41 -6.03
C PRO A 164 33.95 -4.18 -4.71
N ASP A 165 35.13 -4.11 -4.08
CA ASP A 165 35.44 -4.76 -2.80
C ASP A 165 35.13 -3.86 -1.57
N GLU A 166 34.63 -2.62 -1.78
CA GLU A 166 34.23 -1.71 -0.69
C GLU A 166 32.85 -2.09 -0.11
N ASP A 167 32.77 -2.21 1.22
CA ASP A 167 31.51 -2.49 1.94
C ASP A 167 30.52 -1.33 1.74
N SER A 168 29.59 -1.48 0.80
CA SER A 168 28.54 -0.49 0.55
C SER A 168 27.54 -0.38 1.70
N SER A 169 27.33 0.85 2.19
CA SER A 169 26.36 1.15 3.25
C SER A 169 24.99 1.51 2.68
N ILE A 170 23.96 1.51 3.55
CA ILE A 170 22.63 2.03 3.19
C ILE A 170 22.71 3.51 2.77
N ALA A 171 23.61 4.29 3.39
CA ALA A 171 23.80 5.70 3.05
C ALA A 171 24.29 5.86 1.61
N ASP A 172 25.26 5.03 1.19
CA ASP A 172 25.81 5.05 -0.16
C ASP A 172 24.74 4.66 -1.19
N TYR A 173 23.95 3.63 -0.89
CA TYR A 173 22.83 3.24 -1.74
C TYR A 173 21.77 4.34 -1.87
N LEU A 174 21.41 5.01 -0.78
CA LEU A 174 20.46 6.11 -0.83
C LEU A 174 21.01 7.27 -1.67
N ASN A 175 22.30 7.62 -1.54
CA ASN A 175 22.92 8.66 -2.37
C ASN A 175 23.06 8.25 -3.85
N PHE A 176 23.24 6.96 -4.12
CA PHE A 176 23.29 6.42 -5.47
C PHE A 176 21.95 6.55 -6.20
N ILE A 177 20.85 6.18 -5.54
CA ILE A 177 19.53 6.18 -6.20
C ILE A 177 18.99 7.59 -6.42
N HIS A 178 19.43 8.57 -5.63
CA HIS A 178 19.06 9.98 -5.82
C HIS A 178 19.97 10.93 -5.02
N PRO A 179 20.37 12.09 -5.57
CA PRO A 179 21.06 13.13 -4.80
C PRO A 179 20.07 13.90 -3.92
N TRP A 180 19.86 13.43 -2.69
CA TRP A 180 18.94 14.07 -1.73
C TRP A 180 19.43 15.47 -1.32
N ASP A 181 18.52 16.46 -1.33
CA ASP A 181 18.78 17.79 -0.76
C ASP A 181 18.75 17.75 0.77
N GLU A 182 17.84 16.93 1.32
CA GLU A 182 17.70 16.69 2.75
C GLU A 182 17.53 15.19 3.01
N LEU A 183 18.30 14.64 3.94
CA LEU A 183 18.11 13.31 4.50
C LEU A 183 18.10 13.42 6.03
N LYS A 184 16.94 13.19 6.64
CA LYS A 184 16.70 13.34 8.09
C LYS A 184 17.26 12.16 8.89
N GLU A 185 17.24 10.97 8.29
CA GLU A 185 17.66 9.72 8.93
C GLU A 185 18.17 8.75 7.87
N ILE A 186 19.25 8.02 8.20
CA ILE A 186 19.66 6.83 7.46
C ILE A 186 19.16 5.61 8.25
N PRO A 187 18.27 4.78 7.69
CA PRO A 187 17.71 3.66 8.44
C PRO A 187 18.74 2.55 8.63
N ASP A 188 18.73 1.90 9.79
CA ASP A 188 19.57 0.71 10.07
C ASP A 188 19.19 -0.49 9.19
N ILE A 189 17.92 -0.58 8.78
CA ILE A 189 17.37 -1.63 7.91
C ILE A 189 16.50 -0.96 6.86
N LEU A 190 16.93 -1.02 5.59
CA LEU A 190 16.15 -0.46 4.47
C LEU A 190 15.11 -1.45 3.93
N ASN A 191 15.41 -2.74 3.97
CA ASN A 191 14.48 -3.78 3.52
C ASN A 191 13.17 -3.76 4.33
N PRO A 192 12.04 -4.16 3.71
CA PRO A 192 10.81 -4.41 4.44
C PRO A 192 11.06 -5.39 5.58
N HIS A 193 10.55 -5.08 6.76
CA HIS A 193 10.79 -5.92 7.93
C HIS A 193 9.64 -5.90 8.92
N PHE A 194 9.55 -6.98 9.69
CA PHE A 194 8.56 -7.22 10.71
C PHE A 194 9.22 -7.40 12.08
N PHE A 195 8.59 -6.89 13.12
CA PHE A 195 8.94 -7.18 14.51
C PHE A 195 7.74 -6.91 15.42
N TYR A 196 7.88 -7.24 16.71
CA TYR A 196 6.89 -6.83 17.72
C TYR A 196 7.34 -5.56 18.43
N GLN A 197 6.55 -4.49 18.32
CA GLN A 197 6.72 -3.26 19.09
C GLN A 197 5.72 -3.24 20.24
N ASN A 198 6.19 -3.24 21.49
CA ASN A 198 5.32 -3.28 22.69
C ASN A 198 4.27 -4.43 22.65
N GLY A 199 4.64 -5.56 22.05
CA GLY A 199 3.78 -6.72 21.89
C GLY A 199 2.71 -6.59 20.80
N LYS A 200 2.76 -5.55 19.96
CA LYS A 200 1.94 -5.40 18.76
C LYS A 200 2.75 -5.80 17.51
N PRO A 201 2.17 -6.52 16.54
CA PRO A 201 2.83 -6.79 15.27
C PRO A 201 3.11 -5.47 14.54
N THR A 202 4.29 -5.32 13.97
CA THR A 202 4.72 -4.06 13.32
C THR A 202 5.49 -4.37 12.06
N VAL A 203 5.12 -3.70 10.97
CA VAL A 203 5.80 -3.77 9.67
C VAL A 203 6.34 -2.40 9.33
N VAL A 204 7.58 -2.35 8.86
CA VAL A 204 8.21 -1.13 8.36
C VAL A 204 8.77 -1.38 6.97
N PHE A 205 8.55 -0.43 6.07
CA PHE A 205 9.21 -0.39 4.77
C PHE A 205 9.39 1.06 4.30
N TYR A 206 10.28 1.24 3.34
CA TYR A 206 10.65 2.54 2.80
C TYR A 206 10.30 2.59 1.33
N THR A 207 9.90 3.76 0.87
CA THR A 207 9.47 4.00 -0.51
C THR A 207 10.12 5.25 -1.06
N ILE A 208 10.29 5.28 -2.38
CA ILE A 208 10.50 6.52 -3.12
C ILE A 208 9.27 6.82 -3.96
N ASN A 209 8.86 8.08 -3.95
CA ASN A 209 7.83 8.63 -4.82
C ASN A 209 8.38 9.92 -5.45
N ASP A 210 8.15 10.12 -6.74
CA ASP A 210 8.65 11.28 -7.50
C ASP A 210 7.52 12.23 -7.97
N ILE A 211 6.29 12.05 -7.49
CA ILE A 211 5.19 12.99 -7.78
C ILE A 211 5.49 14.31 -7.08
N GLY A 212 5.61 15.36 -7.89
CA GLY A 212 5.98 16.72 -7.46
C GLY A 212 7.48 16.88 -7.26
N TYR A 213 8.03 16.14 -6.30
CA TYR A 213 9.46 16.07 -5.98
C TYR A 213 9.81 14.68 -5.43
N TYR A 214 11.09 14.29 -5.43
CA TYR A 214 11.52 13.02 -4.86
C TYR A 214 11.34 13.01 -3.35
N LYS A 215 10.58 12.05 -2.85
CA LYS A 215 10.33 11.81 -1.44
C LYS A 215 10.77 10.41 -1.07
N LEU A 216 11.64 10.31 -0.06
CA LEU A 216 11.91 9.07 0.65
C LEU A 216 11.00 9.00 1.87
N SER A 217 10.07 8.06 1.88
CA SER A 217 9.09 7.90 2.97
C SER A 217 9.27 6.57 3.71
N ARG A 218 9.26 6.64 5.04
CA ARG A 218 9.10 5.50 5.95
C ARG A 218 7.63 5.26 6.23
N TYR A 219 7.15 4.06 5.95
CA TYR A 219 5.84 3.59 6.40
C TYR A 219 6.01 2.67 7.60
N THR A 220 5.25 2.95 8.66
CA THR A 220 5.14 2.08 9.83
C THR A 220 3.69 1.64 9.99
N HIS A 221 3.45 0.34 9.87
CA HIS A 221 2.15 -0.29 10.10
C HIS A 221 2.17 -0.99 11.45
N THR A 222 1.37 -0.53 12.41
CA THR A 222 1.23 -1.17 13.72
C THR A 222 -0.15 -1.81 13.84
N PHE A 223 -0.18 -3.14 13.88
CA PHE A 223 -1.40 -3.93 13.93
C PHE A 223 -1.91 -4.10 15.36
N GLU A 224 -3.22 -4.33 15.51
CA GLU A 224 -3.75 -4.92 16.73
C GLU A 224 -3.23 -6.36 16.92
N LYS A 225 -3.30 -6.89 18.14
CA LYS A 225 -2.67 -8.18 18.48
C LYS A 225 -3.26 -9.37 17.73
N GLU A 226 -4.57 -9.37 17.55
CA GLU A 226 -5.32 -10.53 17.07
C GLU A 226 -6.04 -10.26 15.73
N THR A 227 -5.99 -9.03 15.24
CA THR A 227 -6.69 -8.60 14.01
C THR A 227 -5.68 -8.05 13.00
N TYR A 228 -6.13 -7.77 11.78
CA TYR A 228 -5.32 -7.05 10.80
C TYR A 228 -5.66 -5.57 10.75
N ILE A 229 -6.50 -5.05 11.66
CA ILE A 229 -6.72 -3.61 11.83
C ILE A 229 -5.39 -3.00 12.28
N GLN A 230 -5.02 -1.89 11.65
CA GLN A 230 -3.73 -1.27 11.83
C GLN A 230 -3.81 0.25 11.87
N LYS A 231 -2.85 0.84 12.56
CA LYS A 231 -2.49 2.24 12.40
C LYS A 231 -1.35 2.33 11.40
N VAL A 232 -1.46 3.24 10.44
CA VAL A 232 -0.41 3.53 9.47
C VAL A 232 0.16 4.92 9.75
N GLU A 233 1.47 5.00 9.86
CA GLU A 233 2.21 6.26 9.96
C GLU A 233 3.15 6.37 8.75
N ARG A 234 3.10 7.50 8.06
CA ARG A 234 4.03 7.85 6.98
C ARG A 234 4.87 9.03 7.42
N GLU A 235 6.18 8.88 7.36
CA GLU A 235 7.13 9.95 7.64
C GLU A 235 8.05 10.17 6.45
N GLU A 236 8.13 11.40 5.96
CA GLU A 236 9.11 11.78 4.94
C GLU A 236 10.48 11.96 5.63
N ILE A 237 11.41 11.08 5.32
CA ILE A 237 12.77 11.06 5.90
C ILE A 237 13.84 11.55 4.92
N GLY A 238 13.47 11.81 3.67
CA GLY A 238 14.33 12.47 2.70
C GLY A 238 13.54 13.16 1.61
N ALA A 239 14.10 14.22 1.07
CA ALA A 239 13.54 15.01 -0.02
C ALA A 239 14.65 15.41 -1.00
N GLY A 240 14.31 15.45 -2.28
CA GLY A 240 15.21 15.90 -3.34
C GLY A 240 14.45 16.54 -4.51
N ASP A 241 15.13 17.44 -5.20
CA ASP A 241 14.62 18.11 -6.40
C ASP A 241 14.40 17.13 -7.58
N GLY A 242 13.56 17.56 -8.51
CA GLY A 242 13.15 16.75 -9.64
C GLY A 242 11.95 15.88 -9.30
N GLY A 243 11.02 15.75 -10.23
CA GLY A 243 9.78 15.01 -10.02
C GLY A 243 8.87 15.15 -11.23
N ILE A 244 7.87 14.30 -11.29
CA ILE A 244 6.85 14.33 -12.33
C ILE A 244 5.63 15.12 -11.86
N ILE A 245 5.00 15.82 -12.80
CA ILE A 245 3.69 16.43 -12.61
C ILE A 245 2.77 15.77 -13.63
N PHE A 246 1.64 15.28 -13.14
CA PHE A 246 0.55 14.77 -13.99
C PHE A 246 -0.19 15.93 -14.68
#